data_AF-A0A0N4Z9V1-F1
#
_entry.id   AF-A0A0N4Z9V1-F1
#
_cell.length_a   1.000
_cell.length_b   1.000
_cell.length_c   1.000
_cell.angle_alpha   90.00
_cell.angle_beta   90.00
_cell.angle_gamma   90.00
#
_symmetry.space_group_name_H-M   'P 1'
#
loop_
_entity.id
_entity.type
_entity.pdbx_description
1 polymer ?
#
loop_
_entity_poly.entity_id
_entity_poly.type
_entity_poly.pdbx_seq_one_letter_code
_entity_poly.pdbx_strand_id
1 'polypeptide(L)'
;MPSVYTTCKIEANFLLKGKLYKQDPLSYECKNDSKCAILIGNIPDLFLGSYSYCSNELLQFVGNLETYRVDLYDSLNKINFVKTAKNAIINNSYLLSNGVVYSGNYTLYMSFGMDANSISLQNHYGLTTLCTEGFCAYLKYSINDTQYQRTQKRTVSDCPTEFYNALYITENGYDESLHSPLMKIGMSCNNYDKIKLNNFICAYQYFFYQSCNINDSIVQADIPPFPQGIINEPKNIICSYNSKGYFSLPYFNLTNLNVNCTSDHCLKLDVNIFNISGQFQGCSSDLEVYLLDIVININTTIPIKIMIDYCKNNSYIKETIPNIGTITVSCGNGRLLQNHQTMTKSSSKINILNSIMILFSLKFIFTFFIT
;
A
#
# COMPACT_ATOMS: atom_id res chain seq x y z
N MET A 1 -35.82 -17.82 18.05
CA MET A 1 -35.45 -16.44 17.67
C MET A 1 -36.05 -16.18 16.30
N PRO A 2 -36.70 -15.03 16.05
CA PRO A 2 -37.20 -14.71 14.71
C PRO A 2 -36.01 -14.62 13.76
N SER A 3 -36.08 -15.29 12.62
CA SER A 3 -35.07 -15.22 11.56
C SER A 3 -35.02 -13.79 11.03
N VAL A 4 -33.90 -13.10 11.27
CA VAL A 4 -33.64 -11.81 10.64
C VAL A 4 -33.33 -12.09 9.18
N TYR A 5 -34.27 -11.75 8.29
CA TYR A 5 -34.03 -11.82 6.84
C TYR A 5 -33.22 -10.59 6.44
N THR A 6 -32.09 -10.81 5.75
CA THR A 6 -31.31 -9.74 5.14
C THR A 6 -31.60 -9.73 3.64
N THR A 7 -32.05 -8.58 3.12
CA THR A 7 -32.25 -8.38 1.69
C THR A 7 -30.92 -8.07 1.02
N CYS A 8 -30.49 -8.96 0.14
CA CYS A 8 -29.20 -8.98 -0.53
C CYS A 8 -29.36 -8.40 -1.95
N LYS A 9 -28.49 -7.48 -2.37
CA LYS A 9 -28.44 -7.04 -3.78
C LYS A 9 -27.55 -8.01 -4.55
N ILE A 10 -28.17 -8.79 -5.42
CA ILE A 10 -27.49 -9.71 -6.33
C ILE A 10 -26.99 -8.91 -7.52
N GLU A 11 -25.71 -9.04 -7.83
CA GLU A 11 -25.08 -8.43 -8.99
C GLU A 11 -23.97 -9.36 -9.50
N ALA A 12 -23.88 -9.54 -10.81
CA ALA A 12 -22.83 -10.35 -11.42
C ALA A 12 -22.13 -9.55 -12.51
N ASN A 13 -20.81 -9.50 -12.47
CA ASN A 13 -19.97 -8.95 -13.53
C ASN A 13 -18.66 -9.74 -13.58
N PHE A 14 -18.67 -10.86 -14.30
CA PHE A 14 -17.51 -11.73 -14.38
C PHE A 14 -17.39 -12.45 -15.73
N LEU A 15 -16.16 -12.81 -16.08
CA LEU A 15 -15.84 -13.78 -17.11
C LEU A 15 -15.78 -15.16 -16.49
N LEU A 16 -16.51 -16.12 -17.06
CA LEU A 16 -16.39 -17.54 -16.73
C LEU A 16 -16.06 -18.30 -18.02
N LYS A 17 -14.88 -18.92 -18.07
CA LYS A 17 -14.34 -19.62 -19.25
C LYS A 17 -14.39 -18.75 -20.53
N GLY A 18 -14.00 -17.48 -20.39
CA GLY A 18 -13.99 -16.51 -21.49
C GLY A 18 -15.36 -15.94 -21.88
N LYS A 19 -16.46 -16.38 -21.25
CA LYS A 19 -17.80 -15.82 -21.49
C LYS A 19 -18.16 -14.78 -20.43
N LEU A 20 -18.61 -13.61 -20.86
CA LEU A 20 -19.09 -12.55 -19.97
C LEU A 20 -20.49 -12.87 -19.43
N TYR A 21 -20.62 -12.77 -18.11
CA TYR A 21 -21.86 -12.84 -17.37
C TYR A 21 -22.08 -11.49 -16.71
N LYS A 22 -23.18 -10.83 -17.09
CA LYS A 22 -23.60 -9.55 -16.53
C LYS A 22 -25.05 -9.68 -16.07
N GLN A 23 -25.30 -9.39 -14.80
CA GLN A 23 -26.63 -9.36 -14.21
C GLN A 23 -26.85 -8.01 -13.57
N ASP A 24 -27.87 -7.30 -14.03
CA ASP A 24 -28.29 -6.05 -13.42
C ASP A 24 -28.76 -6.28 -11.98
N PRO A 25 -28.62 -5.29 -11.10
CA PRO A 25 -28.85 -5.56 -9.70
C PRO A 25 -30.28 -5.90 -9.33
N LEU A 26 -30.47 -6.97 -8.57
CA LEU A 26 -31.77 -7.42 -8.08
C LEU A 26 -31.75 -7.58 -6.56
N SER A 27 -32.82 -7.16 -5.89
CA SER A 27 -32.99 -7.43 -4.46
C SER A 27 -33.48 -8.85 -4.24
N TYR A 28 -32.87 -9.56 -3.30
CA TYR A 28 -33.17 -10.96 -3.01
C TYR A 28 -33.02 -11.25 -1.51
N GLU A 29 -34.01 -11.89 -0.92
CA GLU A 29 -33.96 -12.24 0.49
C GLU A 29 -33.11 -13.49 0.72
N CYS A 30 -32.03 -13.33 1.47
CA CYS A 30 -31.20 -14.44 1.91
C CYS A 30 -31.99 -15.32 2.93
N LYS A 31 -32.13 -16.62 2.66
CA LYS A 31 -32.79 -17.59 3.56
C LYS A 31 -31.75 -18.42 4.35
N ASN A 32 -32.17 -18.97 5.49
CA ASN A 32 -31.43 -20.00 6.26
C ASN A 32 -30.01 -19.60 6.67
N ASP A 33 -29.88 -18.69 7.65
CA ASP A 33 -28.60 -18.18 8.22
C ASP A 33 -27.58 -17.62 7.20
N SER A 34 -28.00 -17.49 5.95
CA SER A 34 -27.22 -16.92 4.87
C SER A 34 -27.13 -15.41 5.03
N LYS A 35 -25.96 -14.86 4.71
CA LYS A 35 -25.71 -13.41 4.75
C LYS A 35 -25.49 -12.87 3.34
N CYS A 36 -25.63 -11.56 3.15
CA CYS A 36 -25.11 -10.88 1.97
C CYS A 36 -23.62 -11.19 1.86
N ALA A 37 -23.17 -11.54 0.67
CA ALA A 37 -21.78 -11.81 0.41
C ALA A 37 -21.38 -11.32 -0.99
N ILE A 38 -20.10 -11.01 -1.14
CA ILE A 38 -19.48 -10.69 -2.43
C ILE A 38 -18.26 -11.58 -2.62
N LEU A 39 -18.15 -12.18 -3.80
CA LEU A 39 -17.00 -12.91 -4.29
C LEU A 39 -16.29 -12.04 -5.33
N ILE A 40 -14.99 -11.83 -5.17
CA ILE A 40 -14.12 -11.25 -6.18
C ILE A 40 -13.03 -12.28 -6.44
N GLY A 41 -12.72 -12.56 -7.70
CA GLY A 41 -11.64 -13.49 -7.97
C GLY A 41 -11.01 -13.35 -9.33
N ASN A 42 -9.78 -13.87 -9.38
CA ASN A 42 -9.00 -14.08 -10.57
C ASN A 42 -8.45 -15.50 -10.51
N ILE A 43 -9.00 -16.38 -11.33
CA ILE A 43 -8.53 -17.73 -11.59
C ILE A 43 -8.24 -17.79 -13.09
N PRO A 44 -6.95 -17.81 -13.49
CA PRO A 44 -6.57 -17.77 -14.89
C PRO A 44 -7.28 -18.85 -15.73
N ASP A 45 -7.81 -18.44 -16.88
CA ASP A 45 -8.60 -19.24 -17.83
C ASP A 45 -9.96 -19.76 -17.31
N LEU A 46 -10.34 -19.44 -16.07
CA LEU A 46 -11.58 -19.92 -15.47
C LEU A 46 -12.52 -18.81 -15.05
N PHE A 47 -12.14 -17.94 -14.11
CA PHE A 47 -13.04 -16.97 -13.49
C PHE A 47 -12.31 -15.64 -13.27
N LEU A 48 -12.88 -14.53 -13.76
CA LEU A 48 -12.35 -13.20 -13.52
C LEU A 48 -13.49 -12.19 -13.32
N GLY A 49 -13.59 -11.58 -12.14
CA GLY A 49 -14.55 -10.52 -11.87
C GLY A 49 -15.19 -10.64 -10.50
N SER A 50 -16.41 -10.12 -10.37
CA SER A 50 -17.16 -10.06 -9.12
C SER A 50 -18.56 -10.69 -9.22
N TYR A 51 -19.01 -11.29 -8.12
CA TYR A 51 -20.34 -11.85 -7.97
C TYR A 51 -20.87 -11.64 -6.55
N SER A 52 -21.94 -10.86 -6.39
CA SER A 52 -22.65 -10.64 -5.14
C SER A 52 -23.89 -11.53 -5.08
N TYR A 53 -24.05 -12.29 -3.99
CA TYR A 53 -25.23 -13.14 -3.72
C TYR A 53 -25.32 -13.48 -2.22
N CYS A 54 -26.37 -14.19 -1.83
CA CYS A 54 -26.40 -15.01 -0.62
C CYS A 54 -25.12 -15.85 -0.46
N SER A 55 -24.55 -15.86 0.74
CA SER A 55 -23.29 -16.57 1.04
C SER A 55 -23.32 -18.04 0.64
N ASN A 56 -24.44 -18.74 0.82
CA ASN A 56 -24.56 -20.15 0.44
C ASN A 56 -24.46 -20.36 -1.07
N GLU A 57 -25.01 -19.44 -1.85
CA GLU A 57 -25.02 -19.51 -3.32
C GLU A 57 -23.64 -19.17 -3.87
N LEU A 58 -22.92 -18.22 -3.26
CA LEU A 58 -21.53 -17.99 -3.61
C LEU A 58 -20.63 -19.17 -3.25
N LEU A 59 -20.86 -19.86 -2.13
CA LEU A 59 -20.14 -21.08 -1.81
C LEU A 59 -20.42 -22.19 -2.82
N GLN A 60 -21.67 -22.34 -3.25
CA GLN A 60 -22.02 -23.27 -4.32
C GLN A 60 -21.36 -22.87 -5.64
N PHE A 61 -21.31 -21.58 -5.97
CA PHE A 61 -20.63 -21.08 -7.15
C PHE A 61 -19.13 -21.42 -7.12
N VAL A 62 -18.43 -21.18 -6.00
CA VAL A 62 -17.02 -21.58 -5.85
C VAL A 62 -16.86 -23.09 -5.96
N GLY A 63 -17.75 -23.88 -5.35
CA GLY A 63 -17.76 -25.34 -5.52
C GLY A 63 -17.92 -25.76 -6.99
N ASN A 64 -18.72 -25.05 -7.79
CA ASN A 64 -18.81 -25.30 -9.22
C ASN A 64 -17.50 -24.96 -9.96
N LEU A 65 -16.78 -23.90 -9.54
CA LEU A 65 -15.45 -23.60 -10.11
C LEU A 65 -14.47 -24.75 -9.89
N GLU A 66 -14.48 -25.37 -8.71
CA GLU A 66 -13.66 -26.55 -8.38
C GLU A 66 -13.96 -27.74 -9.32
N THR A 67 -15.23 -27.94 -9.71
CA THR A 67 -15.59 -29.02 -10.64
C THR A 67 -15.03 -28.83 -12.04
N TYR A 68 -14.70 -27.59 -12.43
CA TYR A 68 -14.10 -27.29 -13.72
C TYR A 68 -12.58 -27.49 -13.74
N ARG A 69 -11.92 -27.52 -12.59
CA ARG A 69 -10.46 -27.56 -12.46
C ARG A 69 -10.04 -28.36 -11.22
N VAL A 70 -9.53 -29.57 -11.43
CA VAL A 70 -9.07 -30.47 -10.35
C VAL A 70 -7.90 -29.87 -9.54
N ASP A 71 -7.01 -29.11 -10.19
CA ASP A 71 -5.90 -28.41 -9.53
C ASP A 71 -6.35 -27.25 -8.64
N LEU A 72 -7.45 -26.58 -9.00
CA LEU A 72 -8.11 -25.60 -8.14
C LEU A 72 -8.76 -26.29 -6.93
N TYR A 73 -9.45 -27.41 -7.15
CA TYR A 73 -10.03 -28.22 -6.07
C TYR A 73 -8.98 -28.65 -5.04
N ASP A 74 -7.84 -29.18 -5.49
CA ASP A 74 -6.74 -29.57 -4.59
C ASP A 74 -6.21 -28.38 -3.79
N SER A 75 -6.10 -27.21 -4.42
CA SER A 75 -5.62 -25.98 -3.78
C SER A 75 -6.58 -25.48 -2.71
N LEU A 76 -7.89 -25.45 -2.99
CA LEU A 76 -8.92 -24.99 -2.05
C LEU A 76 -9.17 -26.00 -0.92
N ASN A 77 -9.02 -27.30 -1.20
CA ASN A 77 -9.12 -28.33 -0.16
C ASN A 77 -7.97 -28.32 0.83
N LYS A 78 -6.74 -28.01 0.40
CA LYS A 78 -5.58 -27.88 1.31
C LYS A 78 -5.85 -26.87 2.43
N ILE A 79 -6.61 -25.82 2.15
CA ILE A 79 -6.98 -24.79 3.12
C ILE A 79 -8.39 -25.00 3.73
N ASN A 80 -9.04 -26.11 3.39
CA ASN A 80 -10.41 -26.44 3.79
C ASN A 80 -11.38 -25.26 3.56
N PHE A 81 -11.36 -24.72 2.33
CA PHE A 81 -12.00 -23.45 1.96
C PHE A 81 -13.44 -23.34 2.47
N VAL A 82 -14.27 -24.37 2.26
CA VAL A 82 -15.68 -24.37 2.68
C VAL A 82 -15.84 -24.22 4.20
N LYS A 83 -15.02 -24.91 4.99
CA LYS A 83 -15.06 -24.80 6.45
C LYS A 83 -14.63 -23.41 6.89
N THR A 84 -13.56 -22.89 6.31
CA THR A 84 -13.04 -21.55 6.60
C THR A 84 -14.06 -20.48 6.23
N ALA A 85 -14.74 -20.62 5.10
CA ALA A 85 -15.77 -19.70 4.66
C ALA A 85 -17.00 -19.74 5.56
N LYS A 86 -17.44 -20.92 6.02
CA LYS A 86 -18.53 -21.04 7.01
C LYS A 86 -18.20 -20.34 8.32
N ASN A 87 -16.97 -20.49 8.81
CA ASN A 87 -16.51 -19.76 9.99
C ASN A 87 -16.51 -18.24 9.75
N ALA A 88 -16.08 -17.79 8.57
CA ALA A 88 -16.09 -16.38 8.21
C ALA A 88 -17.53 -15.82 8.13
N ILE A 89 -18.48 -16.59 7.60
CA ILE A 89 -19.91 -16.24 7.60
C ILE A 89 -20.43 -16.05 9.02
N ILE A 90 -20.14 -16.99 9.93
CA ILE A 90 -20.56 -16.89 11.34
C ILE A 90 -20.02 -15.61 11.97
N ASN A 91 -18.76 -15.30 11.70
CA ASN A 91 -18.04 -14.17 12.31
C ASN A 91 -18.26 -12.81 11.61
N ASN A 92 -19.05 -12.73 10.53
CA ASN A 92 -19.14 -11.52 9.68
C ASN A 92 -17.76 -11.04 9.20
N SER A 93 -16.87 -11.96 8.86
CA SER A 93 -15.53 -11.64 8.38
C SER A 93 -15.42 -11.88 6.88
N TYR A 94 -14.22 -11.74 6.32
CA TYR A 94 -13.92 -12.11 4.96
C TYR A 94 -13.07 -13.40 4.93
N LEU A 95 -12.89 -13.93 3.73
CA LEU A 95 -12.01 -15.03 3.39
C LEU A 95 -11.17 -14.61 2.19
N LEU A 96 -9.85 -14.68 2.32
CA LEU A 96 -8.92 -14.56 1.21
C LEU A 96 -8.23 -15.90 1.01
N SER A 97 -8.28 -16.40 -0.23
CA SER A 97 -7.63 -17.62 -0.64
C SER A 97 -6.77 -17.36 -1.86
N ASN A 98 -5.47 -17.57 -1.71
CA ASN A 98 -4.50 -17.40 -2.78
C ASN A 98 -3.75 -18.71 -2.97
N GLY A 99 -3.33 -18.98 -4.19
CA GLY A 99 -2.53 -20.17 -4.49
C GLY A 99 -2.11 -20.24 -5.95
N VAL A 100 -1.65 -21.43 -6.34
CA VAL A 100 -1.15 -21.69 -7.70
C VAL A 100 -2.01 -22.78 -8.33
N VAL A 101 -2.49 -22.53 -9.53
CA VAL A 101 -3.09 -23.51 -10.44
C VAL A 101 -2.21 -23.64 -11.68
N TYR A 102 -2.43 -24.63 -12.54
CA TYR A 102 -1.58 -24.83 -13.73
C TYR A 102 -1.56 -23.64 -14.70
N SER A 103 -2.61 -22.81 -14.69
CA SER A 103 -2.74 -21.62 -15.52
C SER A 103 -2.16 -20.35 -14.88
N GLY A 104 -1.63 -20.43 -13.66
CA GLY A 104 -0.99 -19.31 -12.95
C GLY A 104 -1.45 -19.16 -11.50
N ASN A 105 -1.12 -18.01 -10.91
CA ASN A 105 -1.55 -17.67 -9.56
C ASN A 105 -3.05 -17.32 -9.57
N TYR A 106 -3.78 -17.78 -8.55
CA TYR A 106 -5.17 -17.40 -8.35
C TYR A 106 -5.36 -16.64 -7.04
N THR A 107 -6.39 -15.80 -7.02
CA THR A 107 -6.87 -15.05 -5.86
C THR A 107 -8.40 -15.17 -5.80
N LEU A 108 -8.92 -15.52 -4.63
CA LEU A 108 -10.35 -15.52 -4.32
C LEU A 108 -10.57 -14.75 -3.02
N TYR A 109 -11.38 -13.71 -3.08
CA TYR A 109 -11.80 -12.90 -1.94
C TYR A 109 -13.31 -13.04 -1.77
N MET A 110 -13.75 -13.35 -0.55
CA MET A 110 -15.17 -13.37 -0.17
C MET A 110 -15.39 -12.52 1.08
N SER A 111 -16.37 -11.62 1.08
CA SER A 111 -16.79 -10.90 2.30
C SER A 111 -18.21 -11.31 2.71
N PHE A 112 -18.47 -11.37 4.01
CA PHE A 112 -19.74 -11.84 4.58
C PHE A 112 -20.29 -10.88 5.65
N GLY A 113 -21.60 -10.67 5.66
CA GLY A 113 -22.28 -10.18 6.86
C GLY A 113 -22.36 -8.68 7.05
N MET A 114 -22.40 -7.92 5.96
CA MET A 114 -22.84 -6.54 6.03
C MET A 114 -24.37 -6.54 6.03
N ASP A 115 -24.99 -6.13 7.15
CA ASP A 115 -26.41 -5.79 7.16
C ASP A 115 -26.63 -4.78 6.04
N ALA A 116 -27.51 -5.12 5.10
CA ALA A 116 -27.86 -4.27 3.97
C ALA A 116 -28.72 -3.08 4.42
N ASN A 117 -28.23 -2.28 5.37
CA ASN A 117 -28.56 -0.88 5.35
C ASN A 117 -27.75 -0.29 4.21
N SER A 118 -28.43 -0.07 3.09
CA SER A 118 -27.85 0.64 1.97
C SER A 118 -27.36 2.00 2.46
N ILE A 119 -26.08 2.26 2.31
CA ILE A 119 -25.50 3.54 2.72
C ILE A 119 -25.40 4.41 1.48
N SER A 120 -25.97 5.61 1.59
CA SER A 120 -25.85 6.63 0.57
C SER A 120 -24.51 7.35 0.75
N LEU A 121 -23.60 7.16 -0.20
CA LEU A 121 -22.34 7.89 -0.33
C LEU A 121 -22.54 9.08 -1.26
N GLN A 122 -21.92 10.22 -0.97
CA GLN A 122 -21.69 11.23 -1.99
C GLN A 122 -20.27 11.04 -2.57
N ASN A 123 -20.16 10.57 -3.81
CA ASN A 123 -18.86 10.31 -4.41
C ASN A 123 -18.08 11.62 -4.67
N HIS A 124 -16.82 11.51 -5.08
CA HIS A 124 -15.95 12.67 -5.35
C HIS A 124 -16.52 13.62 -6.44
N TYR A 125 -17.49 13.17 -7.24
CA TYR A 125 -18.16 13.98 -8.26
C TYR A 125 -19.46 14.64 -7.75
N GLY A 126 -19.77 14.51 -6.46
CA GLY A 126 -20.99 15.03 -5.87
C GLY A 126 -22.23 14.18 -6.16
N LEU A 127 -22.07 13.02 -6.82
CA LEU A 127 -23.17 12.11 -7.14
C LEU A 127 -23.42 11.18 -5.96
N THR A 128 -24.70 10.97 -5.66
CA THR A 128 -25.11 10.04 -4.62
C THR A 128 -25.05 8.60 -5.15
N THR A 129 -24.10 7.82 -4.66
CA THR A 129 -23.98 6.38 -4.95
C THR A 129 -24.52 5.58 -3.77
N LEU A 130 -25.41 4.63 -4.03
CA LEU A 130 -25.92 3.73 -3.00
C LEU A 130 -25.00 2.50 -2.87
N CYS A 131 -24.22 2.46 -1.80
CA CYS A 131 -23.37 1.32 -1.47
C CYS A 131 -24.17 0.27 -0.72
N THR A 132 -24.40 -0.83 -1.40
CA THR A 132 -25.20 -1.96 -0.90
C THR A 132 -24.37 -2.98 -0.13
N GLU A 133 -23.06 -2.84 -0.20
CA GLU A 133 -22.07 -3.63 0.52
C GLU A 133 -21.89 -3.16 1.97
N GLY A 134 -22.69 -2.18 2.43
CA GLY A 134 -22.78 -1.79 3.84
C GLY A 134 -21.65 -0.90 4.36
N PHE A 135 -20.81 -0.35 3.49
CA PHE A 135 -19.88 0.73 3.83
C PHE A 135 -19.41 1.51 2.62
N CYS A 136 -18.79 2.64 2.91
CA CYS A 136 -18.16 3.54 1.97
C CYS A 136 -16.64 3.38 2.07
N ALA A 137 -15.96 3.34 0.93
CA ALA A 137 -14.52 3.21 0.88
C ALA A 137 -13.89 4.44 0.22
N TYR A 138 -12.90 5.00 0.89
CA TYR A 138 -12.03 6.03 0.36
C TYR A 138 -10.62 5.50 0.25
N LEU A 139 -10.03 5.63 -0.93
CA LEU A 139 -8.64 5.32 -1.21
C LEU A 139 -8.01 6.52 -1.89
N LYS A 140 -6.88 6.95 -1.37
CA LYS A 140 -6.06 7.99 -1.95
C LYS A 140 -4.64 7.50 -2.01
N TYR A 141 -4.05 7.48 -3.20
CA TYR A 141 -2.69 7.03 -3.36
C TYR A 141 -1.85 7.87 -4.30
N SER A 142 -0.57 7.96 -3.98
CA SER A 142 0.47 8.55 -4.81
C SER A 142 1.59 7.54 -4.92
N ILE A 143 1.96 7.17 -6.14
CA ILE A 143 3.11 6.31 -6.40
C ILE A 143 4.10 7.13 -7.23
N ASN A 144 5.27 7.36 -6.67
CA ASN A 144 6.39 7.98 -7.35
C ASN A 144 7.31 6.86 -7.83
N ASP A 145 7.42 6.73 -9.15
CA ASP A 145 8.35 5.87 -9.83
C ASP A 145 9.67 6.63 -9.99
N THR A 146 10.64 6.30 -9.13
CA THR A 146 11.95 6.98 -9.12
C THR A 146 12.83 6.55 -10.28
N GLN A 147 12.53 5.43 -10.93
CA GLN A 147 13.24 4.98 -12.12
C GLN A 147 12.81 5.78 -13.36
N TYR A 148 11.51 6.00 -13.54
CA TYR A 148 10.98 6.72 -14.70
C TYR A 148 10.70 8.20 -14.44
N GLN A 149 10.92 8.66 -13.20
CA GLN A 149 10.65 10.04 -12.75
C GLN A 149 9.20 10.44 -13.04
N ARG A 150 8.26 9.60 -12.60
CA ARG A 150 6.82 9.80 -12.81
C ARG A 150 6.08 9.67 -11.50
N THR A 151 5.07 10.51 -11.33
CA THR A 151 4.13 10.41 -10.21
C THR A 151 2.76 10.09 -10.74
N GLN A 152 2.18 8.99 -10.27
CA GLN A 152 0.75 8.71 -10.44
C GLN A 152 0.03 9.07 -9.15
N LYS A 153 -1.08 9.80 -9.28
CA LYS A 153 -1.99 10.11 -8.17
C LYS A 153 -3.38 9.64 -8.54
N ARG A 154 -4.07 9.04 -7.59
CA ARG A 154 -5.49 8.67 -7.75
C ARG A 154 -6.21 8.81 -6.42
N THR A 155 -7.47 9.20 -6.54
CA THR A 155 -8.44 9.19 -5.46
C THR A 155 -9.63 8.36 -5.92
N VAL A 156 -10.13 7.53 -5.04
CA VAL A 156 -11.34 6.73 -5.21
C VAL A 156 -12.17 6.96 -3.95
N SER A 157 -13.43 7.34 -4.15
CA SER A 157 -14.40 7.53 -3.08
C SER A 157 -15.68 6.91 -3.58
N ASP A 158 -15.86 5.62 -3.28
CA ASP A 158 -16.89 4.81 -3.91
C ASP A 158 -17.23 3.59 -3.04
N CYS A 159 -18.10 2.74 -3.56
CA CYS A 159 -18.45 1.48 -2.92
C CYS A 159 -17.28 0.50 -2.91
N PRO A 160 -17.31 -0.51 -2.02
CA PRO A 160 -16.21 -1.44 -1.81
C PRO A 160 -15.75 -2.14 -3.08
N THR A 161 -16.68 -2.46 -4.00
CA THR A 161 -16.37 -3.06 -5.30
C THR A 161 -15.38 -2.20 -6.10
N GLU A 162 -15.64 -0.91 -6.24
CA GLU A 162 -14.77 0.01 -6.98
C GLU A 162 -13.44 0.27 -6.26
N PHE A 163 -13.46 0.26 -4.93
CA PHE A 163 -12.24 0.29 -4.11
C PHE A 163 -11.33 -0.91 -4.40
N TYR A 164 -11.87 -2.15 -4.36
CA TYR A 164 -11.07 -3.35 -4.64
C TYR A 164 -10.62 -3.42 -6.10
N ASN A 165 -11.47 -2.99 -7.04
CA ASN A 165 -11.08 -2.83 -8.46
C ASN A 165 -9.90 -1.87 -8.60
N ALA A 166 -9.90 -0.76 -7.85
CA ALA A 166 -8.81 0.20 -7.88
C ALA A 166 -7.50 -0.37 -7.31
N LEU A 167 -7.56 -1.17 -6.23
CA LEU A 167 -6.39 -1.90 -5.72
C LEU A 167 -5.84 -2.86 -6.76
N TYR A 168 -6.71 -3.67 -7.38
CA TYR A 168 -6.31 -4.65 -8.41
C TYR A 168 -5.71 -3.97 -9.65
N ILE A 169 -6.31 -2.89 -10.15
CA ILE A 169 -5.77 -2.13 -11.29
C ILE A 169 -4.41 -1.52 -10.93
N THR A 170 -4.26 -1.05 -9.69
CA THR A 170 -2.97 -0.53 -9.22
C THR A 170 -1.94 -1.64 -9.18
N GLU A 171 -2.27 -2.80 -8.61
CA GLU A 171 -1.36 -3.94 -8.56
C GLU A 171 -0.93 -4.42 -9.95
N ASN A 172 -1.80 -4.42 -10.96
CA ASN A 172 -1.42 -4.82 -12.32
C ASN A 172 -0.68 -3.71 -13.09
N GLY A 173 -0.84 -2.46 -12.69
CA GLY A 173 -0.16 -1.31 -13.31
C GLY A 173 1.28 -1.14 -12.82
N TYR A 174 1.60 -1.77 -11.70
CA TYR A 174 2.92 -1.81 -11.09
C TYR A 174 3.35 -3.28 -10.98
N ASP A 175 4.62 -3.60 -10.75
CA ASP A 175 4.99 -5.01 -10.59
C ASP A 175 4.41 -5.61 -9.28
N GLU A 176 4.59 -6.92 -9.06
CA GLU A 176 4.10 -7.62 -7.85
C GLU A 176 4.67 -7.06 -6.53
N SER A 177 5.62 -6.10 -6.57
CA SER A 177 6.20 -5.51 -5.36
C SER A 177 5.15 -4.75 -4.52
N LEU A 178 4.10 -4.20 -5.16
CA LEU A 178 3.03 -3.51 -4.43
C LEU A 178 1.96 -4.47 -3.85
N HIS A 179 2.04 -5.78 -4.09
CA HIS A 179 1.05 -6.75 -3.60
C HIS A 179 0.85 -6.68 -2.08
N SER A 180 1.94 -6.77 -1.31
CA SER A 180 1.90 -6.75 0.16
C SER A 180 1.28 -5.46 0.73
N PRO A 181 1.72 -4.24 0.35
CA PRO A 181 1.09 -3.02 0.84
C PRO A 181 -0.37 -2.88 0.40
N LEU A 182 -0.71 -3.20 -0.86
CA LEU A 182 -2.09 -3.14 -1.35
C LEU A 182 -3.01 -4.13 -0.64
N MET A 183 -2.52 -5.34 -0.35
CA MET A 183 -3.24 -6.32 0.46
C MET A 183 -3.52 -5.78 1.86
N LYS A 184 -2.52 -5.15 2.50
CA LYS A 184 -2.69 -4.52 3.82
C LYS A 184 -3.74 -3.40 3.80
N ILE A 185 -3.79 -2.60 2.73
CA ILE A 185 -4.84 -1.60 2.49
C ILE A 185 -6.21 -2.28 2.39
N GLY A 186 -6.34 -3.30 1.53
CA GLY A 186 -7.60 -4.03 1.37
C GLY A 186 -8.09 -4.65 2.67
N MET A 187 -7.19 -5.28 3.44
CA MET A 187 -7.51 -5.92 4.72
C MET A 187 -8.06 -4.94 5.76
N SER A 188 -7.55 -3.70 5.80
CA SER A 188 -7.96 -2.70 6.79
C SER A 188 -9.43 -2.26 6.64
N CYS A 189 -9.99 -2.34 5.43
CA CYS A 189 -11.40 -1.99 5.20
C CYS A 189 -12.39 -2.93 5.89
N ASN A 190 -11.96 -4.15 6.25
CA ASN A 190 -12.83 -5.13 6.88
C ASN A 190 -13.17 -4.78 8.33
N ASN A 191 -12.33 -3.99 8.99
CA ASN A 191 -12.56 -3.53 10.35
C ASN A 191 -13.13 -2.10 10.41
N TYR A 192 -13.50 -1.52 9.25
CA TYR A 192 -13.81 -0.09 9.12
C TYR A 192 -12.69 0.82 9.65
N ASP A 193 -11.45 0.33 9.55
CA ASP A 193 -10.28 1.06 10.00
C ASP A 193 -9.86 2.12 8.97
N LYS A 194 -9.02 3.04 9.45
CA LYS A 194 -8.25 3.95 8.62
C LYS A 194 -6.80 3.51 8.63
N ILE A 195 -6.19 3.37 7.47
CA ILE A 195 -4.77 3.08 7.38
C ILE A 195 -4.05 4.10 6.51
N LYS A 196 -2.84 4.45 6.94
CA LYS A 196 -1.90 5.27 6.18
C LYS A 196 -0.61 4.48 6.06
N LEU A 197 -0.24 4.14 4.83
CA LEU A 197 1.04 3.54 4.50
C LEU A 197 1.86 4.55 3.69
N ASN A 198 3.10 4.74 4.09
CA ASN A 198 4.07 5.56 3.37
C ASN A 198 5.41 4.86 3.51
N ASN A 199 5.91 4.30 2.41
CA ASN A 199 7.16 3.55 2.42
C ASN A 199 7.75 3.48 1.00
N PHE A 200 8.90 2.84 0.89
CA PHE A 200 9.54 2.49 -0.36
C PHE A 200 9.51 0.98 -0.61
N ILE A 201 9.45 0.64 -1.89
CA ILE A 201 9.72 -0.71 -2.34
C ILE A 201 10.31 -0.67 -3.75
N CYS A 202 11.49 -1.25 -3.92
CA CYS A 202 12.19 -1.33 -5.21
C CYS A 202 12.46 0.05 -5.85
N ALA A 203 11.67 0.44 -6.85
CA ALA A 203 11.74 1.75 -7.52
C ALA A 203 10.53 2.66 -7.23
N TYR A 204 9.67 2.23 -6.32
CA TYR A 204 8.44 2.92 -6.00
C TYR A 204 8.53 3.49 -4.60
N GLN A 205 8.38 4.80 -4.48
CA GLN A 205 7.89 5.40 -3.26
C GLN A 205 6.37 5.42 -3.35
N TYR A 206 5.70 4.86 -2.36
CA TYR A 206 4.25 4.86 -2.35
C TYR A 206 3.71 5.54 -1.10
N PHE A 207 2.58 6.19 -1.30
CA PHE A 207 1.69 6.68 -0.27
C PHE A 207 0.32 6.09 -0.54
N PHE A 208 -0.23 5.39 0.43
CA PHE A 208 -1.60 4.93 0.44
C PHE A 208 -2.28 5.47 1.70
N TYR A 209 -3.42 6.11 1.51
CA TYR A 209 -4.36 6.42 2.58
C TYR A 209 -5.68 5.75 2.24
N GLN A 210 -6.20 4.97 3.17
CA GLN A 210 -7.52 4.38 3.08
C GLN A 210 -8.33 4.73 4.31
N SER A 211 -9.64 4.89 4.11
CA SER A 211 -10.63 4.99 5.18
C SER A 211 -11.90 4.30 4.72
N CYS A 212 -12.37 3.33 5.51
CA CYS A 212 -13.59 2.59 5.24
C CYS A 212 -14.53 2.78 6.41
N ASN A 213 -15.74 3.29 6.17
CA ASN A 213 -16.68 3.55 7.25
C ASN A 213 -18.12 3.47 6.75
N ILE A 214 -19.05 3.21 7.68
CA ILE A 214 -20.49 3.24 7.43
C ILE A 214 -20.98 4.69 7.20
N ASN A 215 -20.28 5.69 7.73
CA ASN A 215 -20.63 7.10 7.61
C ASN A 215 -19.62 7.85 6.73
N ASP A 216 -20.08 8.31 5.56
CA ASP A 216 -19.29 9.09 4.60
C ASP A 216 -18.70 10.37 5.21
N SER A 217 -19.42 11.04 6.12
CA SER A 217 -18.90 12.24 6.79
C SER A 217 -17.64 11.95 7.62
N ILE A 218 -17.53 10.75 8.20
CA ILE A 218 -16.35 10.31 8.98
C ILE A 218 -15.17 9.98 8.07
N VAL A 219 -15.45 9.52 6.85
CA VAL A 219 -14.44 9.22 5.83
C VAL A 219 -13.74 10.51 5.37
N GLN A 220 -14.50 11.60 5.23
CA GLN A 220 -14.00 12.86 4.70
C GLN A 220 -13.26 13.75 5.70
N ALA A 221 -13.51 13.57 7.01
CA ALA A 221 -13.07 14.52 8.04
C ALA A 221 -11.54 14.67 8.20
N ASP A 222 -10.73 13.69 7.77
CA ASP A 222 -9.28 13.65 8.06
C ASP A 222 -8.42 13.16 6.88
N ILE A 223 -8.78 13.50 5.64
CA ILE A 223 -8.02 13.05 4.48
C ILE A 223 -6.68 13.81 4.38
N PRO A 224 -5.51 13.14 4.50
CA PRO A 224 -4.22 13.80 4.35
C PRO A 224 -4.01 14.34 2.92
N PRO A 225 -3.25 15.44 2.74
CA PRO A 225 -2.84 15.89 1.42
C PRO A 225 -1.96 14.83 0.73
N PHE A 226 -1.94 14.84 -0.61
CA PHE A 226 -0.95 14.03 -1.31
C PHE A 226 0.46 14.48 -0.94
N PRO A 227 1.42 13.56 -0.81
CA PRO A 227 2.82 13.96 -0.77
C PRO A 227 3.20 14.69 -2.06
N GLN A 228 4.29 15.46 -1.99
CA GLN A 228 4.89 16.08 -3.15
C GLN A 228 5.29 14.99 -4.16
N GLY A 229 4.94 15.21 -5.43
CA GLY A 229 5.36 14.31 -6.51
C GLY A 229 6.78 14.61 -6.97
N ILE A 230 7.32 13.77 -7.83
CA ILE A 230 8.58 14.01 -8.52
C ILE A 230 8.39 15.24 -9.44
N ILE A 231 9.28 16.23 -9.31
CA ILE A 231 9.25 17.44 -10.12
C ILE A 231 10.05 17.18 -11.41
N ASN A 232 9.35 17.18 -12.54
CA ASN A 232 9.95 17.04 -13.87
C ASN A 232 10.41 18.39 -14.42
N GLU A 233 11.55 18.90 -13.92
CA GLU A 233 12.23 20.05 -14.53
C GLU A 233 13.27 19.60 -15.58
N PRO A 234 13.45 20.36 -16.68
CA PRO A 234 14.34 20.00 -17.77
C PRO A 234 15.82 20.21 -17.38
N LYS A 235 16.36 19.25 -16.64
CA LYS A 235 17.80 19.01 -16.54
C LYS A 235 18.00 17.51 -16.76
N ASN A 236 18.95 17.14 -17.60
CA ASN A 236 19.16 15.75 -17.99
C ASN A 236 20.62 15.36 -17.71
N ILE A 237 20.97 15.19 -16.44
CA ILE A 237 22.13 14.35 -16.13
C ILE A 237 21.68 12.90 -16.14
N ILE A 238 22.55 12.00 -16.61
CA ILE A 238 22.28 10.57 -16.61
C ILE A 238 22.98 9.96 -15.40
N CYS A 239 22.20 9.36 -14.52
CA CYS A 239 22.69 8.67 -13.32
C CYS A 239 22.51 7.17 -13.44
N SER A 240 23.44 6.42 -12.85
CA SER A 240 23.25 4.99 -12.65
C SER A 240 22.16 4.77 -11.61
N TYR A 241 21.23 3.89 -11.93
CA TYR A 241 20.14 3.50 -11.05
C TYR A 241 20.41 2.11 -10.46
N ASN A 242 20.41 2.03 -9.13
CA ASN A 242 20.64 0.82 -8.38
C ASN A 242 19.80 0.82 -7.11
N SER A 243 19.09 -0.25 -6.81
CA SER A 243 18.36 -0.42 -5.55
C SER A 243 18.55 -1.85 -5.07
N LYS A 244 19.16 -2.01 -3.89
CA LYS A 244 19.44 -3.31 -3.27
C LYS A 244 19.37 -3.28 -1.74
N GLY A 245 19.10 -4.44 -1.14
CA GLY A 245 19.20 -4.64 0.31
C GLY A 245 18.11 -3.90 1.06
N TYR A 246 18.44 -3.00 1.98
CA TYR A 246 17.44 -2.20 2.74
C TYR A 246 16.34 -1.56 1.87
N PHE A 247 16.66 -1.15 0.64
CA PHE A 247 15.73 -0.46 -0.28
C PHE A 247 14.96 -1.40 -1.21
N SER A 248 15.19 -2.71 -1.15
CA SER A 248 14.60 -3.66 -2.10
C SER A 248 14.29 -5.00 -1.44
N LEU A 249 13.40 -5.79 -2.07
CA LEU A 249 13.18 -7.15 -1.61
C LEU A 249 14.39 -8.03 -1.95
N PRO A 250 14.68 -9.09 -1.18
CA PRO A 250 15.85 -9.96 -1.40
C PRO A 250 15.98 -10.52 -2.83
N TYR A 251 14.86 -10.68 -3.52
CA TYR A 251 14.77 -11.23 -4.87
C TYR A 251 14.62 -10.17 -5.97
N PHE A 252 14.45 -8.91 -5.61
CA PHE A 252 14.32 -7.79 -6.54
C PHE A 252 15.49 -6.83 -6.33
N ASN A 253 16.55 -7.00 -7.11
CA ASN A 253 17.64 -6.03 -7.19
C ASN A 253 17.59 -5.37 -8.56
N LEU A 254 17.33 -4.07 -8.60
CA LEU A 254 17.45 -3.28 -9.82
C LEU A 254 18.89 -2.82 -9.91
N THR A 255 19.64 -3.27 -10.91
CA THR A 255 21.05 -2.93 -11.08
C THR A 255 21.33 -2.52 -12.53
N ASN A 256 22.31 -1.65 -12.73
CA ASN A 256 22.84 -1.25 -14.04
C ASN A 256 21.84 -0.55 -14.98
N LEU A 257 20.81 0.09 -14.41
CA LEU A 257 19.90 0.94 -15.19
C LEU A 257 20.44 2.37 -15.26
N ASN A 258 19.93 3.15 -16.21
CA ASN A 258 20.23 4.57 -16.32
C ASN A 258 18.93 5.36 -16.18
N VAL A 259 18.96 6.39 -15.34
CA VAL A 259 17.84 7.31 -15.13
C VAL A 259 18.26 8.72 -15.53
N ASN A 260 17.33 9.45 -16.15
CA ASN A 260 17.49 10.88 -16.41
C ASN A 260 17.04 11.63 -15.16
N CYS A 261 17.94 12.40 -14.56
CA CYS A 261 17.66 13.13 -13.33
C CYS A 261 17.54 14.63 -13.59
N THR A 262 16.52 15.22 -12.96
CA THR A 262 16.25 16.66 -12.97
C THR A 262 17.15 17.45 -12.02
N SER A 263 17.87 16.74 -11.14
CA SER A 263 18.85 17.31 -10.23
C SER A 263 20.22 17.49 -10.87
N ASP A 264 21.05 18.40 -10.35
CA ASP A 264 22.42 18.65 -10.85
C ASP A 264 23.43 17.54 -10.49
N HIS A 265 23.06 16.62 -9.57
CA HIS A 265 23.93 15.54 -9.10
C HIS A 265 23.24 14.17 -9.08
N CYS A 266 24.03 13.13 -9.32
CA CYS A 266 23.69 11.75 -9.02
C CYS A 266 23.90 11.46 -7.54
N LEU A 267 23.07 10.59 -6.99
CA LEU A 267 23.11 10.16 -5.61
C LEU A 267 23.62 8.72 -5.50
N LYS A 268 24.42 8.46 -4.48
CA LYS A 268 24.67 7.14 -3.91
C LYS A 268 24.41 7.21 -2.40
N LEU A 269 23.46 6.43 -1.94
CA LEU A 269 23.06 6.31 -0.54
C LEU A 269 23.35 4.88 -0.08
N ASP A 270 24.31 4.71 0.82
CA ASP A 270 24.60 3.42 1.47
C ASP A 270 24.10 3.46 2.92
N VAL A 271 23.31 2.46 3.31
CA VAL A 271 22.80 2.32 4.67
C VAL A 271 23.18 0.97 5.26
N ASN A 272 23.40 0.96 6.57
CA ASN A 272 23.51 -0.26 7.36
C ASN A 272 22.74 -0.02 8.66
N ILE A 273 21.48 -0.43 8.72
CA ILE A 273 20.53 -0.15 9.81
C ILE A 273 20.03 -1.47 10.37
N PHE A 274 20.13 -1.68 11.69
CA PHE A 274 19.76 -2.93 12.35
C PHE A 274 20.38 -4.18 11.69
N ASN A 275 21.65 -4.06 11.25
CA ASN A 275 22.40 -5.09 10.50
C ASN A 275 21.84 -5.42 9.10
N ILE A 276 20.92 -4.60 8.57
CA ILE A 276 20.44 -4.69 7.20
C ILE A 276 21.19 -3.66 6.37
N SER A 277 22.04 -4.14 5.46
CA SER A 277 22.74 -3.29 4.52
C SER A 277 21.87 -3.01 3.30
N GLY A 278 21.94 -1.80 2.77
CA GLY A 278 21.27 -1.40 1.53
C GLY A 278 22.04 -0.34 0.78
N GLN A 279 21.80 -0.26 -0.52
CA GLN A 279 22.36 0.76 -1.38
C GLN A 279 21.31 1.23 -2.38
N PHE A 280 21.21 2.55 -2.49
CA PHE A 280 20.48 3.23 -3.55
C PHE A 280 21.45 4.06 -4.39
N GLN A 281 21.28 4.04 -5.70
CA GLN A 281 21.90 4.97 -6.64
C GLN A 281 20.81 5.52 -7.56
N GLY A 282 20.82 6.82 -7.81
CA GLY A 282 19.78 7.47 -8.61
C GLY A 282 19.92 8.98 -8.61
N CYS A 283 18.79 9.69 -8.59
CA CYS A 283 18.74 11.15 -8.62
C CYS A 283 18.91 11.74 -7.22
N SER A 284 19.65 12.84 -7.09
CA SER A 284 19.81 13.52 -5.79
C SER A 284 18.54 14.23 -5.32
N SER A 285 17.61 14.53 -6.24
CA SER A 285 16.25 14.97 -5.91
C SER A 285 15.50 14.01 -4.99
N ASP A 286 15.84 12.72 -5.03
CA ASP A 286 15.11 11.68 -4.29
C ASP A 286 15.64 11.53 -2.84
N LEU A 287 16.79 12.14 -2.52
CA LEU A 287 17.50 11.94 -1.25
C LEU A 287 16.65 12.23 -0.01
N GLU A 288 15.95 13.36 0.00
CA GLU A 288 15.12 13.78 1.15
C GLU A 288 14.11 12.70 1.52
N VAL A 289 13.53 12.08 0.50
CA VAL A 289 12.49 11.10 0.66
C VAL A 289 13.05 9.81 1.28
N TYR A 290 14.20 9.32 0.79
CA TYR A 290 14.87 8.15 1.38
C TYR A 290 15.29 8.40 2.84
N LEU A 291 15.76 9.60 3.15
CA LEU A 291 16.13 9.97 4.52
C LEU A 291 14.92 10.05 5.47
N LEU A 292 13.78 10.56 4.99
CA LEU A 292 12.54 10.59 5.75
C LEU A 292 12.01 9.18 6.03
N ASP A 293 12.07 8.28 5.06
CA ASP A 293 11.68 6.88 5.25
C ASP A 293 12.55 6.19 6.31
N ILE A 294 13.87 6.39 6.24
CA ILE A 294 14.78 5.89 7.25
C ILE A 294 14.39 6.40 8.64
N VAL A 295 14.17 7.72 8.81
CA VAL A 295 13.75 8.33 10.09
C VAL A 295 12.49 7.69 10.66
N ILE A 296 11.48 7.48 9.81
CA ILE A 296 10.22 6.83 10.20
C ILE A 296 10.48 5.41 10.68
N ASN A 297 11.30 4.65 9.95
CA ASN A 297 11.57 3.24 10.22
C ASN A 297 12.42 3.03 11.49
N ILE A 298 13.40 3.90 11.75
CA ILE A 298 14.28 3.78 12.93
C ILE A 298 13.76 4.54 14.16
N ASN A 299 12.68 5.32 14.00
CA ASN A 299 12.08 6.16 15.03
C ASN A 299 13.10 7.07 15.75
N THR A 300 14.00 7.69 14.99
CA THR A 300 14.97 8.67 15.52
C THR A 300 15.22 9.80 14.53
N THR A 301 15.73 10.93 15.03
CA THR A 301 16.09 12.09 14.21
C THR A 301 17.44 11.91 13.54
N ILE A 302 17.51 12.22 12.24
CA ILE A 302 18.78 12.37 11.51
C ILE A 302 18.85 13.79 10.92
N PRO A 303 20.05 14.33 10.65
CA PRO A 303 20.20 15.69 10.15
C PRO A 303 19.90 15.79 8.65
N ILE A 304 18.64 15.55 8.25
CA ILE A 304 18.19 15.48 6.84
C ILE A 304 18.65 16.70 6.04
N LYS A 305 18.38 17.90 6.55
CA LYS A 305 18.73 19.16 5.87
C LYS A 305 20.24 19.26 5.59
N ILE A 306 21.07 18.88 6.56
CA ILE A 306 22.53 18.90 6.40
C ILE A 306 22.93 17.91 5.29
N MET A 307 22.38 16.69 5.30
CA MET A 307 22.70 15.69 4.27
C MET A 307 22.31 16.15 2.87
N ILE A 308 21.15 16.79 2.71
CA ILE A 308 20.71 17.39 1.45
C ILE A 308 21.67 18.51 1.01
N ASP A 309 22.07 19.39 1.93
CA ASP A 309 22.97 20.50 1.63
C ASP A 309 24.37 20.01 1.22
N TYR A 310 24.87 18.91 1.81
CA TYR A 310 26.10 18.25 1.35
C TYR A 310 25.93 17.70 -0.07
N CYS A 311 24.79 17.08 -0.36
CA CYS A 311 24.52 16.54 -1.67
C CYS A 311 24.47 17.61 -2.77
N LYS A 312 23.83 18.75 -2.49
CA LYS A 312 23.81 19.95 -3.36
C LYS A 312 25.18 20.56 -3.63
N ASN A 313 26.16 20.29 -2.76
CA ASN A 313 27.53 20.76 -2.88
C ASN A 313 28.47 19.69 -3.45
N ASN A 314 27.94 18.69 -4.16
CA ASN A 314 28.72 17.61 -4.77
C ASN A 314 29.67 16.91 -3.75
N SER A 315 29.18 16.70 -2.53
CA SER A 315 29.99 16.27 -1.40
C SER A 315 29.55 14.91 -0.84
N TYR A 316 30.29 14.46 0.16
CA TYR A 316 30.09 13.21 0.89
C TYR A 316 29.82 13.49 2.37
N ILE A 317 28.90 12.73 2.96
CA ILE A 317 28.65 12.75 4.41
C ILE A 317 28.34 11.33 4.91
N LYS A 318 28.85 11.02 6.10
CA LYS A 318 28.55 9.79 6.84
C LYS A 318 28.04 10.14 8.22
N GLU A 319 26.87 9.64 8.56
CA GLU A 319 26.26 9.76 9.87
C GLU A 319 26.23 8.40 10.56
N THR A 320 26.58 8.38 11.83
CA THR A 320 26.51 7.17 12.66
C THR A 320 25.44 7.39 13.72
N ILE A 321 24.43 6.54 13.72
CA ILE A 321 23.31 6.59 14.64
C ILE A 321 23.57 5.57 15.75
N PRO A 322 23.79 6.02 17.01
CA PRO A 322 24.15 5.13 18.10
C PRO A 322 23.19 3.94 18.22
N ASN A 323 23.74 2.73 18.31
CA ASN A 323 23.00 1.46 18.44
C ASN A 323 22.04 1.11 17.29
N ILE A 324 21.95 1.93 16.24
CA ILE A 324 21.04 1.71 15.10
C ILE A 324 21.83 1.36 13.85
N GLY A 325 22.85 2.14 13.49
CA GLY A 325 23.53 1.94 12.22
C GLY A 325 24.30 3.13 11.66
N THR A 326 24.58 3.07 10.36
CA THR A 326 25.26 4.15 9.61
C THR A 326 24.52 4.48 8.33
N ILE A 327 24.50 5.77 8.00
CA ILE A 327 23.97 6.30 6.73
C ILE A 327 25.10 7.06 6.04
N THR A 328 25.34 6.75 4.77
CA THR A 328 26.37 7.38 3.96
C THR A 328 25.75 7.94 2.69
N VAL A 329 25.93 9.23 2.45
CA VAL A 329 25.43 9.94 1.26
C VAL A 329 26.64 10.44 0.47
N SER A 330 26.67 10.14 -0.82
CA SER A 330 27.67 10.63 -1.77
C SER A 330 26.96 11.18 -3.00
N CYS A 331 27.26 12.42 -3.37
CA CYS A 331 26.69 13.04 -4.58
C CYS A 331 27.77 13.46 -5.56
N GLY A 332 27.51 13.27 -6.85
CA GLY A 332 28.50 13.30 -7.92
C GLY A 332 27.90 13.72 -9.26
N ASN A 333 28.69 14.33 -10.15
CA ASN A 333 28.23 14.59 -11.52
C ASN A 333 28.39 13.32 -12.40
N GLY A 334 27.27 12.71 -12.81
CA GLY A 334 27.25 11.67 -13.85
C GLY A 334 27.38 10.20 -13.38
N ARG A 335 27.58 9.31 -14.36
CA ARG A 335 27.43 7.84 -14.25
C ARG A 335 28.40 7.10 -13.32
N LEU A 336 29.47 7.72 -12.82
CA LEU A 336 30.48 6.99 -12.04
C LEU A 336 30.77 7.69 -10.70
N LEU A 337 29.87 7.45 -9.74
CA LEU A 337 30.20 7.54 -8.32
C LEU A 337 31.05 6.32 -7.92
N GLN A 338 32.27 6.20 -8.48
CA GLN A 338 33.24 5.21 -8.04
C GLN A 338 33.96 5.73 -6.81
N ASN A 339 33.80 5.00 -5.70
CA ASN A 339 34.60 5.02 -4.48
C ASN A 339 35.45 6.29 -4.29
N HIS A 340 34.80 7.42 -3.98
CA HIS A 340 35.55 8.57 -3.52
C HIS A 340 36.24 8.18 -2.21
N GLN A 341 37.56 8.03 -2.31
CA GLN A 341 38.45 7.86 -1.17
C GLN A 341 38.23 9.04 -0.22
N THR A 342 37.89 8.68 1.01
CA THR A 342 37.84 9.51 2.23
C THR A 342 38.64 10.80 2.15
N MET A 343 37.98 11.90 1.82
CA MET A 343 38.32 13.20 2.40
C MET A 343 37.52 13.33 3.70
N THR A 344 38.07 12.79 4.78
CA THR A 344 37.59 13.03 6.13
C THR A 344 37.83 14.50 6.50
N LYS A 345 36.88 15.39 6.19
CA LYS A 345 36.66 16.53 7.08
C LYS A 345 35.97 15.98 8.32
N SER A 346 36.71 15.89 9.42
CA SER A 346 36.16 15.54 10.71
C SER A 346 34.96 16.44 10.98
N SER A 347 33.77 15.85 11.12
CA SER A 347 32.66 16.56 11.74
C SER A 347 33.15 16.97 13.12
N SER A 348 33.20 18.28 13.36
CA SER A 348 33.25 18.80 14.71
C SER A 348 32.10 18.14 15.46
N LYS A 349 32.41 17.49 16.58
CA LYS A 349 31.41 17.03 17.54
C LYS A 349 30.54 18.23 17.91
N ILE A 350 29.39 18.34 17.28
CA ILE A 350 28.34 19.23 17.74
C ILE A 350 27.73 18.49 18.94
N ASN A 351 28.26 18.79 20.13
CA ASN A 351 27.62 18.48 21.40
C ASN A 351 26.31 19.26 21.50
N ILE A 352 25.25 18.79 20.83
CA ILE A 352 23.86 19.14 21.15
C ILE A 352 23.30 17.99 22.01
N LEU A 353 23.93 17.78 23.16
CA LEU A 353 23.33 17.05 24.27
C LEU A 353 23.69 17.87 25.52
N ASN A 354 22.75 18.75 25.92
CA ASN A 354 22.46 19.15 27.32
C ASN A 354 21.66 20.45 27.44
N SER A 355 21.58 21.31 26.42
CA SER A 355 20.94 22.63 26.58
C SER A 355 19.43 22.68 26.28
N ILE A 356 18.87 21.72 25.52
CA ILE A 356 17.44 21.75 25.12
C ILE A 356 16.56 20.91 26.05
N MET A 357 17.10 19.87 26.71
CA MET A 357 16.37 19.07 27.71
C MET A 357 16.22 19.77 29.08
N ILE A 358 17.03 20.80 29.37
CA ILE A 358 16.90 21.60 30.60
C ILE A 358 15.82 22.68 30.45
N LEU A 359 15.51 23.15 29.23
CA LEU A 359 14.43 24.14 29.05
C LEU A 359 13.01 23.53 29.11
N PHE A 360 12.84 22.24 28.80
CA PHE A 360 11.52 21.58 28.87
C PHE A 360 11.17 21.03 30.26
N SER A 361 12.17 20.73 31.11
CA SER A 361 11.94 20.23 32.47
C SER A 361 11.69 21.35 33.50
N LEU A 362 12.16 22.58 33.25
CA LEU A 362 11.88 23.74 34.13
C LEU A 362 10.51 24.39 33.90
N LYS A 363 9.87 24.15 32.74
CA LYS A 363 8.53 24.69 32.46
C LYS A 363 7.38 23.85 33.04
N PHE A 364 7.65 22.61 33.45
CA PHE A 364 6.64 21.71 34.04
C PHE A 364 6.60 21.74 35.58
N ILE A 365 7.62 22.30 36.24
CA ILE A 365 7.67 22.40 37.72
C ILE A 365 7.02 23.70 38.23
N PHE A 366 6.85 24.73 37.39
CA PHE A 366 6.30 26.03 37.81
C PHE A 366 4.78 26.20 37.61
N THR A 367 4.06 25.19 37.14
CA THR A 367 2.60 25.26 36.91
C THR A 367 1.77 24.46 37.92
N PHE A 368 2.38 23.93 38.97
CA PHE A 368 1.69 23.15 40.02
C PHE A 368 1.66 23.80 41.41
N PHE A 369 2.13 25.05 41.54
CA PHE A 369 1.87 25.89 42.70
C PHE A 369 1.33 27.23 42.18
N ILE A 370 0.20 27.67 42.73
CA ILE A 370 -0.61 28.86 42.39
C ILE A 370 -1.70 28.57 41.33
N THR A 371 -2.76 27.87 41.71
CA THR A 371 -4.09 28.44 42.04
C THR A 371 -5.03 27.35 42.54
#